data_AF-A0AAD6G6W5-F1
#
_entry.id   AF-A0AAD6G6W5-F1
#
_cell.length_a   1.000
_cell.length_b   1.000
_cell.length_c   1.000
_cell.angle_alpha   90.00
_cell.angle_beta   90.00
_cell.angle_gamma   90.00
#
_symmetry.space_group_name_H-M   'P 1'
#
loop_
_entity.id
_entity.type
_entity.pdbx_description
1 polymer ?
#
loop_
_entity_poly.entity_id
_entity_poly.type
_entity_poly.pdbx_seq_one_letter_code
_entity_poly.pdbx_strand_id
1 'polypeptide(L)'
;MEEFQRILESYDVQARAQWETDEDRQQNNKIFTSTICTLFKILSSWPTDAASIRLSIQAKSPSDSLDMKQRRKQAARSRVDDLLYKRYERSCLQFSRITTDVECLPVPIVTHLSIQGLGNERLIEPASTAVIASKLPQLNRVELLMRDGCKRDERLRQQLRNDFARNLYLFPARYYDPLNVIEDGSDLLSSCLRDLSQRLEILNIKESTVLGPELFWPSSSQEDTLPVNRPFWQNLRDVTVSYAPVTPSGKWLLERDPEKTDPTEDNTDPEYYDTREEQYPESVRIPPEDRRSIYFRSKIIASYADRFYILAAWAAL
;
A
#
# COMPACT_ATOMS: atom_id res chain seq x y z
N MET A 1 -16.70 -8.71 19.44
CA MET A 1 -15.81 -8.85 18.27
C MET A 1 -15.91 -10.29 17.85
N GLU A 2 -16.55 -10.56 16.72
CA GLU A 2 -16.64 -11.91 16.16
C GLU A 2 -15.49 -12.10 15.16
N GLU A 3 -14.82 -13.25 15.21
CA GLU A 3 -13.67 -13.57 14.36
C GLU A 3 -14.04 -14.68 13.39
N PHE A 4 -13.87 -14.42 12.10
CA PHE A 4 -14.03 -15.41 11.04
C PHE A 4 -12.66 -15.75 10.47
N GLN A 5 -12.21 -16.99 10.67
CA GLN A 5 -10.87 -17.42 10.28
C GLN A 5 -10.94 -18.57 9.28
N ARG A 6 -10.16 -18.45 8.20
CA ARG A 6 -9.80 -19.57 7.33
C ARG A 6 -8.29 -19.58 7.11
N ILE A 7 -7.74 -20.78 7.04
CA ILE A 7 -6.30 -21.00 7.02
C ILE A 7 -5.80 -21.04 5.57
N LEU A 8 -4.82 -20.18 5.25
CA LEU A 8 -4.00 -20.34 4.03
C LEU A 8 -3.05 -21.53 4.19
N GLU A 9 -2.55 -22.07 3.09
CA GLU A 9 -1.66 -23.23 3.13
C GLU A 9 -0.37 -22.95 3.93
N SER A 10 0.12 -23.99 4.61
CA SER A 10 1.37 -23.97 5.35
C SER A 10 2.52 -24.46 4.47
N TYR A 11 3.69 -23.85 4.58
CA TYR A 11 4.88 -24.25 3.83
C TYR A 11 5.86 -25.07 4.68
N ASP A 12 6.46 -26.08 4.05
CA ASP A 12 7.57 -26.84 4.61
C ASP A 12 8.86 -25.99 4.70
N VAL A 13 9.94 -26.58 5.19
CA VAL A 13 11.20 -25.87 5.39
C VAL A 13 11.88 -25.50 4.06
N GLN A 14 11.77 -26.34 3.04
CA GLN A 14 12.41 -26.08 1.74
C GLN A 14 11.71 -24.94 1.00
N ALA A 15 10.38 -24.91 1.04
CA ALA A 15 9.59 -23.84 0.44
C ALA A 15 9.86 -22.47 1.09
N ARG A 16 10.25 -22.40 2.36
CA ARG A 16 10.57 -21.12 3.04
C ARG A 16 11.79 -20.40 2.47
N ALA A 17 12.71 -21.13 1.87
CA ALA A 17 13.90 -20.57 1.21
C ALA A 17 13.61 -20.04 -0.20
N GLN A 18 12.43 -20.31 -0.75
CA GLN A 18 12.05 -19.97 -2.12
C GLN A 18 11.02 -18.85 -2.12
N TRP A 19 10.93 -18.13 -3.25
CA TRP A 19 9.83 -17.21 -3.50
C TRP A 19 8.53 -17.97 -3.73
N GLU A 20 7.40 -17.33 -3.49
CA GLU A 20 6.09 -17.91 -3.81
C GLU A 20 5.99 -18.19 -5.32
N THR A 21 5.56 -19.40 -5.70
CA THR A 21 5.40 -19.77 -7.11
C THR A 21 4.06 -19.26 -7.68
N ASP A 22 3.89 -19.36 -8.99
CA ASP A 22 2.62 -19.00 -9.62
C ASP A 22 1.47 -19.93 -9.17
N GLU A 23 1.76 -21.21 -8.94
CA GLU A 23 0.80 -22.19 -8.40
C GLU A 23 0.40 -21.84 -6.97
N ASP A 24 1.38 -21.54 -6.10
CA ASP A 24 1.14 -21.08 -4.73
C ASP A 24 0.22 -19.84 -4.75
N ARG A 25 0.52 -18.87 -5.62
CA ARG A 25 -0.25 -17.63 -5.77
C ARG A 25 -1.68 -17.90 -6.23
N GLN A 26 -1.87 -18.73 -7.26
CA GLN A 26 -3.20 -19.09 -7.76
C GLN A 26 -4.06 -19.75 -6.70
N GLN A 27 -3.47 -20.69 -5.95
CA GLN A 27 -4.16 -21.41 -4.88
C GLN A 27 -4.53 -20.47 -3.72
N ASN A 28 -3.60 -19.62 -3.30
CA ASN A 28 -3.85 -18.62 -2.26
C ASN A 28 -4.93 -17.60 -2.68
N ASN A 29 -4.91 -17.14 -3.94
CA ASN A 29 -5.95 -16.27 -4.49
C ASN A 29 -7.34 -16.93 -4.49
N LYS A 30 -7.40 -18.23 -4.81
CA LYS A 30 -8.64 -19.02 -4.76
C LYS A 30 -9.18 -19.15 -3.34
N ILE A 31 -8.31 -19.45 -2.36
CA ILE A 31 -8.70 -19.52 -0.95
C ILE A 31 -9.17 -18.15 -0.47
N PHE A 32 -8.41 -17.08 -0.74
CA PHE A 32 -8.76 -15.72 -0.36
C PHE A 32 -10.11 -15.29 -0.94
N THR A 33 -10.30 -15.45 -2.26
CA THR A 33 -11.54 -15.08 -2.96
C THR A 33 -12.75 -15.85 -2.43
N SER A 34 -12.66 -17.18 -2.32
CA SER A 34 -13.78 -18.00 -1.83
C SER A 34 -14.14 -17.70 -0.38
N THR A 35 -13.15 -17.32 0.44
CA THR A 35 -13.36 -16.96 1.85
C THR A 35 -14.11 -15.64 1.97
N ILE A 36 -13.69 -14.61 1.23
CA ILE A 36 -14.39 -13.32 1.21
C ILE A 36 -15.81 -13.47 0.67
N CYS A 37 -16.03 -14.23 -0.41
CA CYS A 37 -17.39 -14.43 -0.92
C CYS A 37 -18.27 -15.26 0.03
N THR A 38 -17.73 -16.22 0.76
CA THR A 38 -18.49 -16.93 1.80
C THR A 38 -18.89 -15.98 2.92
N LEU A 39 -17.96 -15.13 3.39
CA LEU A 39 -18.24 -14.13 4.41
C LEU A 39 -19.31 -13.14 3.93
N PHE A 40 -19.21 -12.65 2.69
CA PHE A 40 -20.18 -11.70 2.15
C PHE A 40 -21.57 -12.32 1.99
N LYS A 41 -21.67 -13.60 1.59
CA LYS A 41 -22.95 -14.32 1.59
C LYS A 41 -23.58 -14.37 2.98
N ILE A 42 -22.79 -14.68 4.02
CA ILE A 42 -23.26 -14.69 5.42
C ILE A 42 -23.73 -13.29 5.82
N LEU A 43 -22.89 -12.26 5.66
CA LEU A 43 -23.23 -10.89 6.07
C LEU A 43 -24.40 -10.30 5.27
N SER A 44 -24.57 -10.67 4.00
CA SER A 44 -25.69 -10.22 3.18
C SER A 44 -27.05 -10.78 3.62
N SER A 45 -27.05 -11.89 4.38
CA SER A 45 -28.27 -12.46 4.97
C SER A 45 -28.71 -11.76 6.26
N TRP A 46 -27.87 -10.88 6.81
CA TRP A 46 -28.18 -10.20 8.07
C TRP A 46 -29.20 -9.07 7.84
N PRO A 47 -30.08 -8.79 8.80
CA PRO A 47 -31.05 -7.70 8.69
C PRO A 47 -30.36 -6.35 8.50
N THR A 48 -30.87 -5.52 7.57
CA THR A 48 -30.26 -4.22 7.24
C THR A 48 -30.59 -3.10 8.24
N ASP A 49 -31.56 -3.34 9.11
CA ASP A 49 -31.92 -2.54 10.28
C ASP A 49 -31.03 -2.84 11.51
N ALA A 50 -30.13 -3.83 11.41
CA ALA A 50 -29.16 -4.11 12.44
C ALA A 50 -28.09 -3.00 12.55
N ALA A 51 -27.43 -2.95 13.72
CA ALA A 51 -26.36 -2.00 13.98
C ALA A 51 -25.24 -2.09 12.93
N SER A 52 -24.68 -0.93 12.56
CA SER A 52 -23.59 -0.83 11.59
C SER A 52 -22.36 -1.64 12.00
N ILE A 53 -21.76 -2.38 11.07
CA ILE A 53 -20.60 -3.25 11.35
C ILE A 53 -19.29 -2.65 10.83
N ARG A 54 -18.22 -2.90 11.60
CA ARG A 54 -16.83 -2.74 11.15
C ARG A 54 -16.26 -4.08 10.73
N LEU A 55 -15.88 -4.19 9.47
CA LEU A 55 -15.21 -5.36 8.90
C LEU A 55 -13.70 -5.11 8.86
N SER A 56 -12.91 -6.04 9.42
CA SER A 56 -11.46 -6.04 9.35
C SER A 56 -10.98 -7.29 8.61
N ILE A 57 -10.18 -7.11 7.56
CA ILE A 57 -9.63 -8.21 6.74
C ILE A 57 -8.12 -8.24 6.94
N GLN A 58 -7.62 -9.40 7.35
CA GLN A 58 -6.20 -9.73 7.44
C GLN A 58 -5.98 -11.09 6.81
N ALA A 59 -4.80 -11.32 6.24
CA ALA A 59 -4.43 -12.62 5.69
C ALA A 59 -3.08 -13.07 6.24
N LYS A 60 -3.01 -14.30 6.72
CA LYS A 60 -1.81 -14.93 7.31
C LYS A 60 -1.80 -16.41 6.95
N SER A 61 -0.63 -16.96 6.62
CA SER A 61 -0.39 -18.40 6.67
C SER A 61 0.01 -18.83 8.08
N PRO A 62 -0.30 -20.07 8.51
CA PRO A 62 0.17 -20.60 9.80
C PRO A 62 1.70 -20.49 9.95
N SER A 63 2.43 -20.70 8.86
CA SER A 63 3.89 -20.53 8.78
C SER A 63 4.37 -19.10 9.04
N ASP A 64 3.51 -18.09 8.93
CA ASP A 64 3.87 -16.68 9.11
C ASP A 64 3.94 -16.29 10.60
N SER A 65 3.30 -17.09 11.46
CA SER A 65 3.13 -16.79 12.89
C SER A 65 3.98 -17.68 13.81
N LEU A 66 4.37 -18.88 13.36
CA LEU A 66 5.09 -19.84 14.19
C LEU A 66 6.57 -19.47 14.38
N ASP A 67 6.99 -19.40 15.65
CA ASP A 67 8.37 -19.27 16.14
C ASP A 67 9.21 -18.14 15.51
N MET A 68 8.58 -16.98 15.31
CA MET A 68 9.21 -15.84 14.64
C MET A 68 10.48 -15.34 15.35
N LYS A 69 10.61 -15.51 16.67
CA LYS A 69 11.80 -15.03 17.40
C LYS A 69 13.04 -15.88 17.08
N GLN A 70 12.91 -17.20 17.16
CA GLN A 70 14.01 -18.11 16.86
C GLN A 70 14.32 -18.13 15.37
N ARG A 71 13.28 -18.13 14.52
CA ARG A 71 13.43 -18.06 13.06
C ARG A 71 14.07 -16.75 12.60
N ARG A 72 13.66 -15.59 13.13
CA ARG A 72 14.35 -14.32 12.85
C ARG A 72 15.82 -14.36 13.26
N LYS A 73 16.15 -14.99 14.39
CA LYS A 73 17.54 -15.17 14.82
C LYS A 73 18.34 -16.07 13.87
N GLN A 74 17.73 -17.11 13.31
CA GLN A 74 18.36 -18.00 12.32
C GLN A 74 18.47 -17.33 10.93
N ALA A 75 17.40 -16.69 10.44
CA ALA A 75 17.42 -15.94 9.18
C ALA A 75 18.37 -14.74 9.22
N ALA A 76 18.59 -14.14 10.39
CA ALA A 76 19.63 -13.12 10.58
C ALA A 76 21.05 -13.66 10.43
N ARG A 77 21.26 -14.98 10.60
CA ARG A 77 22.54 -15.65 10.35
C ARG A 77 22.69 -16.05 8.87
N SER A 78 21.59 -16.41 8.21
CA SER A 78 21.57 -16.77 6.78
C SER A 78 20.23 -16.41 6.15
N ARG A 79 20.24 -15.44 5.23
CA ARG A 79 19.04 -14.97 4.50
C ARG A 79 18.67 -15.83 3.31
N VAL A 80 19.45 -16.87 3.02
CA VAL A 80 19.19 -17.80 1.90
C VAL A 80 18.39 -19.03 2.36
N ASP A 81 18.41 -19.36 3.66
CA ASP A 81 17.77 -20.58 4.18
C ASP A 81 16.31 -20.37 4.60
N ASP A 82 15.92 -19.14 4.95
CA ASP A 82 14.54 -18.76 5.27
C ASP A 82 14.30 -17.30 4.87
N LEU A 83 13.47 -17.08 3.85
CA LEU A 83 13.13 -15.74 3.37
C LEU A 83 12.16 -15.01 4.32
N LEU A 84 11.53 -15.72 5.26
CA LEU A 84 10.49 -15.18 6.13
C LEU A 84 9.40 -14.47 5.30
N TYR A 85 9.05 -13.24 5.70
CA TYR A 85 8.08 -12.41 4.99
C TYR A 85 8.56 -12.02 3.57
N LYS A 86 9.87 -12.12 3.26
CA LYS A 86 10.36 -11.81 1.91
C LYS A 86 9.81 -12.79 0.88
N ARG A 87 9.48 -14.05 1.26
CA ARG A 87 8.87 -15.02 0.33
C ARG A 87 7.68 -14.44 -0.45
N TYR A 88 6.94 -13.51 0.16
CA TYR A 88 5.72 -12.91 -0.38
C TYR A 88 5.91 -11.45 -0.80
N GLU A 89 7.13 -10.90 -0.78
CA GLU A 89 7.38 -9.48 -1.10
C GLU A 89 6.94 -9.11 -2.53
N ARG A 90 6.91 -10.08 -3.44
CA ARG A 90 6.52 -9.93 -4.84
C ARG A 90 5.14 -10.51 -5.16
N SER A 91 4.39 -10.92 -4.14
CA SER A 91 3.12 -11.57 -4.31
C SER A 91 2.06 -10.88 -3.46
N CYS A 92 0.94 -10.60 -4.11
CA CYS A 92 -0.22 -9.99 -3.47
C CYS A 92 -1.41 -10.94 -3.65
N LEU A 93 -2.21 -11.08 -2.60
CA LEU A 93 -3.50 -11.75 -2.68
C LEU A 93 -4.44 -10.91 -3.54
N GLN A 94 -5.02 -11.55 -4.54
CA GLN A 94 -5.94 -10.94 -5.49
C GLN A 94 -7.36 -11.43 -5.25
N PHE A 95 -8.29 -10.49 -5.35
CA PHE A 95 -9.72 -10.70 -5.34
C PHE A 95 -10.26 -10.47 -6.74
N SER A 96 -10.49 -11.56 -7.47
CA SER A 96 -10.85 -11.54 -8.90
C SER A 96 -12.22 -10.89 -9.16
N ARG A 97 -12.29 -9.82 -9.94
CA ARG A 97 -13.57 -9.22 -10.40
C ARG A 97 -14.46 -10.22 -11.16
N ILE A 98 -13.86 -11.03 -12.04
CA ILE A 98 -14.59 -11.94 -12.94
C ILE A 98 -15.40 -12.97 -12.14
N THR A 99 -14.82 -13.49 -11.08
CA THR A 99 -15.46 -14.50 -10.23
C THR A 99 -16.43 -13.85 -9.24
N THR A 100 -16.15 -12.62 -8.81
CA THR A 100 -16.86 -11.98 -7.69
C THR A 100 -18.12 -11.23 -8.10
N ASP A 101 -18.24 -10.75 -9.34
CA ASP A 101 -19.49 -10.13 -9.79
C ASP A 101 -20.66 -11.12 -9.86
N VAL A 102 -20.36 -12.40 -10.05
CA VAL A 102 -21.37 -13.48 -10.08
C VAL A 102 -21.60 -14.07 -8.67
N GLU A 103 -20.56 -14.17 -7.83
CA GLU A 103 -20.63 -14.92 -6.57
C GLU A 103 -20.78 -14.08 -5.30
N CYS A 104 -20.42 -12.80 -5.32
CA CYS A 104 -20.35 -11.95 -4.13
C CYS A 104 -21.50 -10.93 -4.10
N LEU A 105 -22.42 -11.12 -3.16
CA LEU A 105 -23.58 -10.24 -2.95
C LEU A 105 -23.19 -8.92 -2.27
N PRO A 106 -23.94 -7.81 -2.52
CA PRO A 106 -23.77 -6.57 -1.76
C PRO A 106 -24.03 -6.78 -0.27
N VAL A 107 -23.23 -6.12 0.58
CA VAL A 107 -23.29 -6.22 2.04
C VAL A 107 -23.57 -4.83 2.64
N PRO A 108 -24.84 -4.43 2.76
CA PRO A 108 -25.20 -3.08 3.19
C PRO A 108 -24.90 -2.80 4.67
N ILE A 109 -24.82 -3.82 5.52
CA ILE A 109 -24.61 -3.64 6.96
C ILE A 109 -23.20 -3.15 7.34
N VAL A 110 -22.22 -3.29 6.43
CA VAL A 110 -20.84 -2.87 6.67
C VAL A 110 -20.67 -1.40 6.29
N THR A 111 -20.30 -0.59 7.28
CA THR A 111 -20.08 0.86 7.10
C THR A 111 -18.61 1.24 7.23
N HIS A 112 -17.81 0.37 7.87
CA HIS A 112 -16.38 0.59 8.11
C HIS A 112 -15.58 -0.62 7.62
N LEU A 113 -14.62 -0.40 6.72
CA LEU A 113 -13.72 -1.42 6.21
C LEU A 113 -12.28 -1.11 6.63
N SER A 114 -11.60 -2.07 7.24
CA SER A 114 -10.16 -2.05 7.47
C SER A 114 -9.53 -3.24 6.75
N ILE A 115 -8.52 -2.99 5.91
CA ILE A 115 -7.74 -4.04 5.25
C ILE A 115 -6.29 -3.88 5.66
N GLN A 116 -5.72 -4.95 6.20
CA GLN A 116 -4.34 -4.94 6.69
C GLN A 116 -3.49 -5.93 5.89
N GLY A 117 -2.43 -5.40 5.29
CA GLY A 117 -1.44 -6.13 4.50
C GLY A 117 -0.03 -5.62 4.77
N LEU A 118 0.28 -5.29 6.03
CA LEU A 118 1.60 -4.82 6.46
C LEU A 118 2.20 -5.74 7.53
N GLY A 119 3.50 -5.59 7.78
CA GLY A 119 4.21 -6.35 8.82
C GLY A 119 4.36 -7.83 8.47
N ASN A 120 3.80 -8.71 9.31
CA ASN A 120 3.84 -10.17 9.14
C ASN A 120 2.60 -10.72 8.41
N GLU A 121 1.75 -9.85 7.84
CA GLU A 121 0.58 -10.23 7.06
C GLU A 121 0.91 -10.41 5.58
N ARG A 122 0.09 -11.18 4.89
CA ARG A 122 0.15 -11.28 3.42
C ARG A 122 -0.27 -9.95 2.82
N LEU A 123 0.46 -9.54 1.78
CA LEU A 123 0.11 -8.36 1.00
C LEU A 123 -1.21 -8.64 0.28
N ILE A 124 -2.12 -7.67 0.29
CA ILE A 124 -3.35 -7.69 -0.50
C ILE A 124 -3.16 -6.68 -1.62
N GLU A 125 -3.51 -7.09 -2.84
CA GLU A 125 -3.40 -6.21 -4.00
C GLU A 125 -4.28 -4.96 -3.80
N PRO A 126 -3.73 -3.75 -3.98
CA PRO A 126 -4.51 -2.53 -3.75
C PRO A 126 -5.77 -2.43 -4.60
N ALA A 127 -5.72 -2.83 -5.89
CA ALA A 127 -6.91 -2.86 -6.76
C ALA A 127 -8.01 -3.77 -6.20
N SER A 128 -7.64 -4.92 -5.64
CA SER A 128 -8.57 -5.85 -4.98
C SER A 128 -9.30 -5.22 -3.79
N THR A 129 -8.67 -4.29 -3.06
CA THR A 129 -9.34 -3.58 -1.95
C THR A 129 -10.51 -2.72 -2.42
N ALA A 130 -10.38 -2.07 -3.57
CA ALA A 130 -11.44 -1.27 -4.16
C ALA A 130 -12.60 -2.16 -4.66
N VAL A 131 -12.29 -3.34 -5.19
CA VAL A 131 -13.29 -4.35 -5.58
C VAL A 131 -14.07 -4.85 -4.38
N ILE A 132 -13.39 -5.17 -3.27
CA ILE A 132 -14.04 -5.52 -2.00
C ILE A 132 -14.94 -4.37 -1.52
N ALA A 133 -14.44 -3.14 -1.50
CA ALA A 133 -15.20 -1.96 -1.07
C ALA A 133 -16.45 -1.71 -1.93
N SER A 134 -16.40 -2.02 -3.23
CA SER A 134 -17.53 -1.85 -4.15
C SER A 134 -18.77 -2.68 -3.78
N LYS A 135 -18.58 -3.76 -3.03
CA LYS A 135 -19.67 -4.63 -2.55
C LYS A 135 -20.28 -4.13 -1.24
N LEU A 136 -19.81 -3.00 -0.69
CA LEU A 136 -20.24 -2.47 0.61
C LEU A 136 -20.97 -1.13 0.40
N PRO A 137 -22.25 -1.12 -0.02
CA PRO A 137 -22.91 0.10 -0.51
C PRO A 137 -23.13 1.19 0.55
N GLN A 138 -23.03 0.87 1.85
CA GLN A 138 -23.13 1.85 2.94
C GLN A 138 -21.77 2.22 3.55
N LEU A 139 -20.68 1.81 2.91
CA LEU A 139 -19.32 2.10 3.37
C LEU A 139 -19.08 3.61 3.39
N ASN A 140 -18.72 4.14 4.56
CA ASN A 140 -18.43 5.56 4.77
C ASN A 140 -17.02 5.77 5.34
N ARG A 141 -16.34 4.71 5.77
CA ARG A 141 -14.96 4.76 6.25
C ARG A 141 -14.15 3.58 5.75
N VAL A 142 -12.97 3.89 5.21
CA VAL A 142 -12.00 2.91 4.71
C VAL A 142 -10.64 3.19 5.34
N GLU A 143 -10.00 2.13 5.84
CA GLU A 143 -8.63 2.15 6.36
C GLU A 143 -7.82 1.07 5.64
N LEU A 144 -6.88 1.50 4.81
CA LEU A 144 -6.04 0.60 4.03
C LEU A 144 -4.59 0.67 4.53
N LEU A 145 -4.09 -0.43 5.06
CA LEU A 145 -2.68 -0.58 5.42
C LEU A 145 -2.03 -1.44 4.33
N MET A 146 -1.48 -0.78 3.30
CA MET A 146 -0.95 -1.43 2.11
C MET A 146 0.53 -1.06 1.90
N ARG A 147 1.29 -1.97 1.29
CA ARG A 147 2.70 -1.75 0.97
C ARG A 147 2.84 -1.12 -0.42
N ASP A 148 3.35 0.11 -0.48
CA ASP A 148 3.80 0.80 -1.72
C ASP A 148 5.32 0.62 -1.92
N GLY A 149 5.80 -0.59 -1.65
CA GLY A 149 7.20 -0.87 -1.36
C GLY A 149 7.80 -2.01 -2.19
N CYS A 150 7.28 -2.28 -3.40
CA CYS A 150 7.91 -3.22 -4.35
C CYS A 150 9.21 -2.61 -4.92
N LYS A 151 10.13 -2.21 -4.04
CA LYS A 151 11.33 -1.42 -4.30
C LYS A 151 12.31 -2.08 -5.28
N ARG A 152 12.21 -3.39 -5.42
CA ARG A 152 13.06 -4.23 -6.28
C ARG A 152 12.41 -4.62 -7.60
N ASP A 153 11.13 -4.29 -7.77
CA ASP A 153 10.36 -4.60 -8.95
C ASP A 153 9.54 -3.37 -9.34
N GLU A 154 10.22 -2.43 -10.00
CA GLU A 154 9.63 -1.17 -10.45
C GLU A 154 8.41 -1.39 -11.34
N ARG A 155 8.47 -2.43 -12.19
CA ARG A 155 7.36 -2.80 -13.07
C ARG A 155 6.15 -3.25 -12.27
N LEU A 156 6.32 -4.16 -11.31
CA LEU A 156 5.24 -4.58 -10.42
C LEU A 156 4.71 -3.41 -9.61
N ARG A 157 5.58 -2.56 -9.07
CA ARG A 157 5.17 -1.35 -8.32
C ARG A 157 4.29 -0.45 -9.18
N GLN A 158 4.72 -0.16 -10.40
CA GLN A 158 3.98 0.70 -11.32
C GLN A 158 2.65 0.07 -11.73
N GLN A 159 2.63 -1.25 -11.99
CA GLN A 159 1.40 -1.98 -12.27
C GLN A 159 0.41 -1.88 -11.11
N LEU A 160 0.82 -2.20 -9.88
CA LEU A 160 -0.05 -2.15 -8.70
C LEU A 160 -0.61 -0.75 -8.45
N ARG A 161 0.21 0.30 -8.62
CA ARG A 161 -0.24 1.70 -8.48
C ARG A 161 -1.26 2.08 -9.55
N ASN A 162 -0.99 1.76 -10.81
CA ASN A 162 -1.87 2.10 -11.92
C ASN A 162 -3.19 1.34 -11.84
N ASP A 163 -3.13 0.06 -11.50
CA ASP A 163 -4.33 -0.76 -11.35
C ASP A 163 -5.17 -0.29 -10.16
N PHE A 164 -4.54 0.12 -9.05
CA PHE A 164 -5.27 0.74 -7.95
C PHE A 164 -5.93 2.04 -8.36
N ALA A 165 -5.18 2.94 -9.00
CA ALA A 165 -5.67 4.24 -9.45
C ALA A 165 -6.88 4.09 -10.38
N ARG A 166 -6.83 3.14 -11.31
CA ARG A 166 -7.95 2.79 -12.19
C ARG A 166 -9.14 2.18 -11.46
N ASN A 167 -8.98 1.66 -10.25
CA ASN A 167 -10.07 1.07 -9.48
C ASN A 167 -10.60 2.00 -8.37
N LEU A 168 -9.98 3.15 -8.09
CA LEU A 168 -10.42 4.07 -7.04
C LEU A 168 -11.87 4.56 -7.22
N TYR A 169 -12.38 4.60 -8.46
CA TYR A 169 -13.78 4.96 -8.73
C TYR A 169 -14.79 3.97 -8.13
N LEU A 170 -14.36 2.73 -7.83
CA LEU A 170 -15.21 1.70 -7.23
C LEU A 170 -15.53 1.97 -5.76
N PHE A 171 -14.74 2.82 -5.09
CA PHE A 171 -15.09 3.20 -3.72
C PHE A 171 -16.45 3.89 -3.74
N PRO A 172 -17.41 3.40 -2.94
CA PRO A 172 -18.74 3.97 -2.90
C PRO A 172 -18.66 5.41 -2.40
N ALA A 173 -18.74 6.35 -3.33
CA ALA A 173 -18.83 7.78 -3.06
C ALA A 173 -20.13 8.29 -3.71
N ARG A 174 -20.92 9.03 -2.94
CA ARG A 174 -22.34 9.27 -3.20
C ARG A 174 -22.70 10.10 -4.44
N TYR A 175 -21.75 10.49 -5.29
CA TYR A 175 -22.01 11.27 -6.49
C TYR A 175 -21.05 10.88 -7.61
N TYR A 176 -21.61 10.51 -8.76
CA TYR A 176 -20.89 10.10 -9.97
C TYR A 176 -20.58 11.32 -10.85
N ASP A 177 -19.32 11.45 -11.24
CA ASP A 177 -18.91 11.98 -12.55
C ASP A 177 -17.66 11.19 -12.97
N PRO A 178 -17.57 10.62 -14.19
CA PRO A 178 -16.46 9.76 -14.59
C PRO A 178 -15.14 10.56 -14.71
N LEU A 179 -14.07 9.97 -14.18
CA LEU A 179 -12.71 10.49 -14.22
C LEU A 179 -12.21 10.68 -15.66
N ASN A 180 -11.79 11.90 -16.01
CA ASN A 180 -10.96 12.15 -17.18
C ASN A 180 -9.53 11.67 -16.89
N VAL A 181 -9.15 10.55 -17.49
CA VAL A 181 -7.78 10.03 -17.42
C VAL A 181 -6.89 10.88 -18.32
N ILE A 182 -6.17 11.84 -17.75
CA ILE A 182 -5.12 12.57 -18.47
C ILE A 182 -3.80 11.81 -18.27
N GLU A 183 -3.26 11.25 -19.36
CA GLU A 183 -1.90 10.74 -19.45
C GLU A 183 -0.98 11.85 -19.95
N ASP A 184 -0.12 12.39 -19.09
CA ASP A 184 0.97 13.31 -19.47
C ASP A 184 2.11 13.25 -18.43
N GLY A 185 2.78 12.10 -18.32
CA GLY A 185 3.98 11.94 -17.48
C GLY A 185 3.81 12.18 -15.96
N SER A 186 2.57 12.25 -15.49
CA SER A 186 2.17 12.58 -14.12
C SER A 186 1.85 11.33 -13.29
N ASP A 187 1.92 11.41 -11.94
CA ASP A 187 1.58 10.26 -11.08
C ASP A 187 0.06 10.02 -11.08
N LEU A 188 -0.37 8.97 -11.80
CA LEU A 188 -1.78 8.59 -11.98
C LEU A 188 -2.47 8.34 -10.63
N LEU A 189 -1.79 7.68 -9.69
CA LEU A 189 -2.36 7.39 -8.38
C LEU A 189 -2.68 8.68 -7.61
N SER A 190 -1.74 9.63 -7.56
CA SER A 190 -1.97 10.92 -6.91
C SER A 190 -3.11 11.70 -7.57
N SER A 191 -3.20 11.68 -8.90
CA SER A 191 -4.32 12.32 -9.62
C SER A 191 -5.66 11.69 -9.28
N CYS A 192 -5.77 10.36 -9.29
CA CYS A 192 -7.03 9.69 -8.93
C CYS A 192 -7.38 9.88 -7.44
N LEU A 193 -6.38 9.95 -6.55
CA LEU A 193 -6.57 10.24 -5.14
C LEU A 193 -7.06 11.67 -4.90
N ARG A 194 -6.57 12.66 -5.68
CA ARG A 194 -7.10 14.03 -5.67
C ARG A 194 -8.60 14.01 -5.94
N ASP A 195 -9.01 13.34 -7.01
CA ASP A 195 -10.42 13.31 -7.43
C ASP A 195 -11.30 12.54 -6.42
N LEU A 196 -10.77 11.47 -5.81
CA LEU A 196 -11.43 10.81 -4.69
C LEU A 196 -11.56 11.73 -3.48
N SER A 197 -10.49 12.43 -3.12
CA SER A 197 -10.42 13.27 -1.90
C SER A 197 -11.38 14.44 -1.90
N GLN A 198 -11.74 14.98 -3.07
CA GLN A 198 -12.77 16.01 -3.23
C GLN A 198 -14.15 15.56 -2.73
N ARG A 199 -14.35 14.25 -2.57
CA ARG A 199 -15.60 13.63 -2.08
C ARG A 199 -15.51 13.15 -0.63
N LEU A 200 -14.39 13.38 0.06
CA LEU A 200 -14.14 12.91 1.42
C LEU A 200 -14.28 14.04 2.44
N GLU A 201 -14.60 13.66 3.69
CA GLU A 201 -14.51 14.57 4.85
C GLU A 201 -13.14 14.51 5.51
N ILE A 202 -12.47 13.35 5.47
CA ILE A 202 -11.17 13.13 6.10
C ILE A 202 -10.30 12.33 5.13
N LEU A 203 -9.12 12.85 4.83
CA LEU A 203 -8.08 12.15 4.09
C LEU A 203 -6.86 11.97 4.99
N ASN A 204 -6.49 10.72 5.26
CA ASN A 204 -5.29 10.40 6.02
C ASN A 204 -4.40 9.44 5.23
N ILE A 205 -3.27 9.95 4.76
CA ILE A 205 -2.26 9.20 4.05
C ILE A 205 -1.04 9.17 4.95
N LYS A 206 -0.82 8.01 5.57
CA LYS A 206 0.32 7.80 6.48
C LYS A 206 1.48 7.14 5.75
N GLU A 207 2.63 7.24 6.40
CA GLU A 207 3.91 6.55 6.21
C GLU A 207 4.09 5.70 4.93
N SER A 208 5.20 5.92 4.24
CA SER A 208 5.69 5.12 3.10
C SER A 208 4.85 5.15 1.82
N THR A 209 3.66 5.75 1.82
CA THR A 209 2.92 6.02 0.57
C THR A 209 3.61 7.16 -0.17
N VAL A 210 4.05 6.89 -1.39
CA VAL A 210 4.75 7.88 -2.20
C VAL A 210 3.76 8.57 -3.13
N LEU A 211 3.62 9.89 -2.98
CA LEU A 211 2.68 10.70 -3.77
C LEU A 211 3.39 11.86 -4.45
N GLY A 212 2.86 12.25 -5.59
CA GLY A 212 3.29 13.41 -6.35
C GLY A 212 2.46 14.66 -6.00
N PRO A 213 2.92 15.84 -6.44
CA PRO A 213 2.18 17.10 -6.30
C PRO A 213 0.78 17.07 -6.91
N GLU A 214 0.54 16.12 -7.83
CA GLU A 214 -0.74 15.84 -8.48
C GLU A 214 -1.88 15.59 -7.50
N LEU A 215 -1.57 15.18 -6.27
CA LEU A 215 -2.57 15.00 -5.21
C LEU A 215 -3.34 16.30 -4.94
N PHE A 216 -2.69 17.45 -5.10
CA PHE A 216 -3.30 18.75 -4.85
C PHE A 216 -3.62 19.49 -6.15
N TRP A 217 -2.78 19.40 -7.18
CA TRP A 217 -2.95 20.22 -8.39
C TRP A 217 -2.56 19.49 -9.67
N PRO A 218 -3.30 19.64 -10.79
CA PRO A 218 -2.94 19.00 -12.07
C PRO A 218 -1.57 19.47 -12.59
N SER A 219 -0.71 18.55 -13.04
CA SER A 219 0.64 18.86 -13.54
C SER A 219 0.66 19.73 -14.80
N SER A 220 -0.46 19.79 -15.54
CA SER A 220 -0.62 20.56 -16.78
C SER A 220 -0.85 22.06 -16.56
N SER A 221 -0.88 22.52 -15.30
CA SER A 221 -0.83 23.95 -15.01
C SER A 221 0.58 24.47 -15.31
N GLN A 222 0.80 24.94 -16.54
CA GLN A 222 1.92 25.82 -16.85
C GLN A 222 1.94 26.97 -15.82
N GLU A 223 3.14 27.29 -15.34
CA GLU A 223 3.45 28.06 -14.13
C GLU A 223 2.81 29.47 -14.02
N ASP A 224 2.10 29.97 -15.04
CA ASP A 224 1.58 31.34 -15.08
C ASP A 224 0.07 31.48 -15.32
N THR A 225 -0.70 30.39 -15.44
CA THR A 225 -2.18 30.48 -15.57
C THR A 225 -2.90 29.57 -14.58
N LEU A 226 -3.68 30.18 -13.69
CA LEU A 226 -4.55 29.45 -12.77
C LEU A 226 -5.52 28.58 -13.59
N PRO A 227 -5.52 27.25 -13.39
CA PRO A 227 -6.37 26.37 -14.19
C PRO A 227 -7.85 26.72 -14.02
N VAL A 228 -8.59 26.67 -15.13
CA VAL A 228 -10.03 26.98 -15.18
C VAL A 228 -10.84 26.02 -14.31
N ASN A 229 -10.37 24.77 -14.16
CA ASN A 229 -10.95 23.75 -13.29
C ASN A 229 -10.03 23.53 -12.08
N ARG A 230 -10.21 24.34 -11.04
CA ARG A 230 -9.51 24.12 -9.78
C ARG A 230 -10.16 22.98 -9.02
N PRO A 231 -9.36 22.07 -8.42
CA PRO A 231 -9.89 21.13 -7.45
C PRO A 231 -10.62 21.88 -6.34
N PHE A 232 -11.77 21.35 -5.91
CA PHE A 232 -12.59 21.96 -4.87
C PHE A 232 -13.03 20.91 -3.86
N TRP A 233 -12.65 21.13 -2.60
CA TRP A 233 -12.91 20.20 -1.50
C TRP A 233 -14.04 20.69 -0.60
N GLN A 234 -15.28 20.60 -1.08
CA GLN A 234 -16.44 21.15 -0.36
C GLN A 234 -16.61 20.59 1.05
N ASN A 235 -16.29 19.31 1.25
CA ASN A 235 -16.59 18.59 2.49
C ASN A 235 -15.34 18.22 3.30
N LEU A 236 -14.14 18.39 2.76
CA LEU A 236 -12.90 17.94 3.39
C LEU A 236 -12.56 18.85 4.56
N ARG A 237 -12.47 18.26 5.76
CA ARG A 237 -12.20 18.96 7.02
C ARG A 237 -10.78 18.72 7.49
N ASP A 238 -10.30 17.49 7.32
CA ASP A 238 -9.01 17.05 7.83
C ASP A 238 -8.19 16.39 6.72
N VAL A 239 -6.98 16.91 6.53
CA VAL A 239 -5.98 16.33 5.63
C VAL A 239 -4.71 16.07 6.40
N THR A 240 -4.27 14.82 6.42
CA THR A 240 -2.96 14.43 6.94
C THR A 240 -2.24 13.66 5.84
N VAL A 241 -1.09 14.17 5.40
CA VAL A 241 -0.22 13.49 4.44
C VAL A 241 1.18 13.40 5.02
N SER A 242 1.64 12.18 5.27
CA SER A 242 3.03 11.92 5.65
C SER A 242 3.91 11.92 4.41
N TYR A 243 4.99 12.67 4.45
CA TYR A 243 5.91 12.81 3.33
C TYR A 243 6.91 11.63 3.29
N ALA A 244 6.94 10.87 2.19
CA ALA A 244 7.99 9.88 1.95
C ALA A 244 9.26 10.59 1.44
N PRO A 245 10.47 10.12 1.79
CA PRO A 245 11.72 10.77 1.37
C PRO A 245 12.08 10.54 -0.12
N VAL A 246 11.16 10.00 -0.92
CA VAL A 246 11.34 9.65 -2.33
C VAL A 246 10.11 10.05 -3.15
N THR A 247 10.31 10.41 -4.41
CA THR A 247 9.23 10.70 -5.38
C THR A 247 8.60 9.41 -5.92
N PRO A 248 7.42 9.48 -6.57
CA PRO A 248 6.83 8.32 -7.24
C PRO A 248 7.76 7.67 -8.27
N SER A 249 8.62 8.48 -8.90
CA SER A 249 9.68 8.05 -9.83
C SER A 249 10.96 7.53 -9.16
N GLY A 250 10.99 7.39 -7.83
CA GLY A 250 12.14 6.84 -7.09
C GLY A 250 13.28 7.83 -6.82
N LYS A 251 13.11 9.12 -7.13
CA LYS A 251 14.14 10.14 -6.84
C LYS A 251 14.09 10.52 -5.37
N TRP A 252 15.26 10.67 -4.74
CA TRP A 252 15.34 11.15 -3.36
C TRP A 252 14.96 12.63 -3.26
N LEU A 253 14.21 12.95 -2.21
CA LEU A 253 13.84 14.32 -1.84
C LEU A 253 14.82 14.91 -0.81
N LEU A 254 15.64 14.04 -0.22
CA LEU A 254 16.68 14.37 0.74
C LEU A 254 18.05 13.97 0.18
N GLU A 255 19.01 14.89 0.27
CA GLU A 255 20.42 14.62 -0.01
C GLU A 255 21.19 14.30 1.28
N ARG A 256 22.37 13.68 1.11
CA ARG A 256 23.29 13.48 2.23
C ARG A 256 23.75 14.85 2.71
N ASP A 257 23.66 15.05 4.02
CA ASP A 257 24.16 16.25 4.66
C ASP A 257 25.69 16.08 4.84
N PRO A 258 26.53 16.86 4.14
CA PRO A 258 27.98 16.73 4.24
C PRO A 258 28.52 17.15 5.62
N GLU A 259 27.76 17.91 6.39
CA GLU A 259 28.14 18.37 7.74
C GLU A 259 27.80 17.36 8.83
N LYS A 260 26.92 16.39 8.52
CA LYS A 260 26.67 15.24 9.39
C LYS A 260 27.63 14.12 9.03
N THR A 261 28.77 14.10 9.71
CA THR A 261 29.63 12.92 9.77
C THR A 261 28.82 11.74 10.28
N ASP A 262 29.05 10.57 9.68
CA ASP A 262 28.38 9.32 10.04
C ASP A 262 28.53 9.08 11.55
N PRO A 263 27.46 9.09 12.35
CA PRO A 263 27.53 8.82 13.79
C PRO A 263 28.02 7.40 14.10
N THR A 264 28.30 6.56 13.08
CA THR A 264 28.90 5.23 13.27
C THR A 264 30.41 5.23 13.49
N GLU A 265 31.11 6.37 13.49
CA GLU A 265 32.47 6.42 14.06
C GLU A 265 32.47 6.21 15.59
N ASP A 266 31.31 6.30 16.26
CA ASP A 266 31.20 6.02 17.70
C ASP A 266 30.24 4.85 17.97
N ASN A 267 30.83 3.65 18.05
CA ASN A 267 30.28 2.45 18.73
C ASN A 267 29.10 1.68 18.10
N THR A 268 29.18 1.31 16.82
CA THR A 268 28.65 -0.02 16.40
C THR A 268 29.45 -0.56 15.23
N ASP A 269 30.10 -1.70 15.44
CA ASP A 269 30.94 -2.45 14.50
C ASP A 269 30.53 -2.32 13.02
N PRO A 270 31.26 -1.54 12.19
CA PRO A 270 31.02 -1.41 10.76
C PRO A 270 31.08 -2.74 10.00
N GLU A 271 31.77 -3.75 10.54
CA GLU A 271 31.85 -5.08 9.92
C GLU A 271 30.55 -5.88 10.03
N TYR A 272 29.60 -5.51 10.89
CA TYR A 272 28.46 -6.39 11.17
C TYR A 272 27.37 -6.37 10.08
N TYR A 273 27.26 -5.29 9.29
CA TYR A 273 26.18 -5.17 8.28
C TYR A 273 26.62 -4.89 6.84
N ASP A 274 27.74 -4.20 6.59
CA ASP A 274 28.09 -3.79 5.21
C ASP A 274 28.88 -4.87 4.46
N THR A 275 29.87 -5.50 5.09
CA THR A 275 30.73 -6.52 4.44
C THR A 275 29.99 -7.83 4.12
N ARG A 276 28.90 -8.14 4.83
CA ARG A 276 28.06 -9.32 4.58
C ARG A 276 26.98 -9.09 3.52
N GLU A 277 26.54 -7.85 3.32
CA GLU A 277 25.46 -7.55 2.39
C GLU A 277 25.86 -7.89 0.95
N GLU A 278 27.11 -7.60 0.58
CA GLU A 278 27.70 -7.96 -0.71
C GLU A 278 27.87 -9.48 -0.90
N GLN A 279 27.93 -10.27 0.18
CA GLN A 279 28.07 -11.73 0.11
C GLN A 279 26.73 -12.43 -0.20
N TYR A 280 25.60 -11.76 0.05
CA TYR A 280 24.29 -12.32 -0.28
C TYR A 280 23.97 -12.17 -1.77
N PRO A 281 23.18 -13.08 -2.36
CA PRO A 281 22.59 -12.87 -3.68
C PRO A 281 21.76 -11.57 -3.71
N GLU A 282 21.83 -10.82 -4.81
CA GLU A 282 21.10 -9.54 -4.97
C GLU A 282 19.62 -9.67 -4.61
N SER A 283 19.01 -10.80 -4.97
CA SER A 283 17.61 -11.13 -4.71
C SER A 283 17.21 -11.13 -3.23
N VAL A 284 18.14 -11.32 -2.29
CA VAL A 284 17.84 -11.36 -0.83
C VAL A 284 18.50 -10.24 -0.04
N ARG A 285 19.24 -9.35 -0.72
CA ARG A 285 19.81 -8.13 -0.11
C ARG A 285 18.72 -7.18 0.45
N ILE A 286 19.11 -6.14 1.16
CA ILE A 286 18.25 -5.03 1.58
C ILE A 286 18.22 -4.03 0.40
N PRO A 287 17.02 -3.57 -0.03
CA PRO A 287 16.91 -2.50 -1.02
C PRO A 287 17.79 -1.32 -0.62
N PRO A 288 18.52 -0.68 -1.56
CA PRO A 288 19.42 0.42 -1.23
C PRO A 288 18.76 1.44 -0.29
N GLU A 289 17.55 1.90 -0.58
CA GLU A 289 16.83 2.89 0.24
C GLU A 289 16.52 2.49 1.69
N ASP A 290 16.55 1.20 2.02
CA ASP A 290 16.29 0.69 3.37
C ASP A 290 17.58 0.40 4.16
N ARG A 291 18.74 0.59 3.54
CA ARG A 291 20.03 0.36 4.19
C ARG A 291 20.30 1.44 5.22
N ARG A 292 20.86 1.03 6.37
CA ARG A 292 21.11 1.94 7.51
C ARG A 292 22.00 3.13 7.16
N SER A 293 22.95 2.97 6.25
CA SER A 293 23.82 4.04 5.74
C SER A 293 23.09 5.12 4.92
N ILE A 294 21.78 4.98 4.70
CA ILE A 294 20.93 5.97 4.00
C ILE A 294 20.13 6.83 4.97
N TYR A 295 20.05 6.48 6.27
CA TYR A 295 19.40 7.32 7.30
C TYR A 295 20.05 8.71 7.48
N PHE A 296 21.17 8.99 6.82
CA PHE A 296 21.88 10.28 6.84
C PHE A 296 21.42 11.27 5.77
N ARG A 297 20.50 10.89 4.89
CA ARG A 297 19.83 11.84 4.00
C ARG A 297 18.87 12.70 4.81
N SER A 298 19.30 13.88 5.20
CA SER A 298 18.52 14.78 6.07
C SER A 298 18.43 16.21 5.55
N LYS A 299 19.23 16.56 4.54
CA LYS A 299 19.16 17.87 3.91
C LYS A 299 18.09 17.86 2.82
N ILE A 300 17.08 18.70 2.98
CA ILE A 300 15.96 18.81 2.04
C ILE A 300 16.43 19.42 0.72
N ILE A 301 16.06 18.81 -0.40
CA ILE A 301 16.22 19.42 -1.72
C ILE A 301 15.05 20.39 -1.91
N ALA A 302 15.30 21.68 -1.61
CA ALA A 302 14.28 22.73 -1.53
C ALA A 302 13.35 22.76 -2.76
N SER A 303 13.90 22.67 -3.98
CA SER A 303 13.12 22.71 -5.23
C SER A 303 12.03 21.63 -5.34
N TYR A 304 12.24 20.46 -4.73
CA TYR A 304 11.24 19.39 -4.73
C TYR A 304 10.24 19.49 -3.57
N ALA A 305 10.71 19.88 -2.38
CA ALA A 305 9.85 20.02 -1.22
C ALA A 305 8.91 21.22 -1.34
N ASP A 306 9.43 22.37 -1.77
CA ASP A 306 8.69 23.62 -1.87
C ASP A 306 7.46 23.48 -2.77
N ARG A 307 7.59 22.78 -3.91
CA ARG A 307 6.47 22.55 -4.82
C ARG A 307 5.31 21.80 -4.16
N PHE A 308 5.59 20.75 -3.39
CA PHE A 308 4.53 19.98 -2.74
C PHE A 308 3.82 20.80 -1.65
N TYR A 309 4.58 21.51 -0.81
CA TYR A 309 4.01 22.34 0.27
C TYR A 309 3.26 23.57 -0.27
N ILE A 310 3.76 24.21 -1.32
CA ILE A 310 3.09 25.35 -1.96
C ILE A 310 1.73 24.90 -2.52
N LEU A 311 1.68 23.76 -3.23
CA LEU A 311 0.44 23.25 -3.79
C LEU A 311 -0.55 22.78 -2.71
N ALA A 312 -0.04 22.21 -1.61
CA ALA A 312 -0.87 21.90 -0.45
C ALA A 312 -1.45 23.18 0.20
N ALA A 313 -0.66 24.24 0.30
CA ALA A 313 -1.12 25.52 0.82
C ALA A 313 -2.17 26.17 -0.10
N TRP A 314 -1.99 26.09 -1.42
CA TRP A 314 -2.99 26.58 -2.39
C TRP A 314 -4.30 25.79 -2.32
N ALA A 315 -4.25 24.49 -2.04
CA ALA A 315 -5.44 23.68 -1.85
C ALA A 315 -6.24 24.03 -0.58
N ALA A 316 -5.63 24.73 0.38
CA ALA A 316 -6.26 25.13 1.64
C ALA A 316 -6.89 26.55 1.61
N LEU A 317 -6.72 27.30 0.51
CA LEU A 317 -7.25 28.66 0.32
C LEU A 317 -8.60 28.65 -0.43
#